data_AF-A0A931WUN2-F1
#
_entry.id   AF-A0A931WUN2-F1
#
_cell.length_a   1.000
_cell.length_b   1.000
_cell.length_c   1.000
_cell.angle_alpha   90.00
_cell.angle_beta   90.00
_cell.angle_gamma   90.00
#
_symmetry.space_group_name_H-M   'P 1'
#
loop_
_entity.id
_entity.type
_entity.pdbx_description
1 polymer ?
#
loop_
_entity_poly.entity_id
_entity_poly.type
_entity_poly.pdbx_seq_one_letter_code
_entity_poly.pdbx_strand_id
1 'polypeptide(L)'
;DDEKFLSSLPADLATRVKALLEGGRITPELYFAIFEELHREAREDTGHRVNVLIAPTNAHWTPDELLLQMREEATRFRTGIHIHLVETAFQKKAGLRLYGETPLQHLDTLGFLGPDVSLAHGVWLNAKDIEVMADRGVILCHNPSSNLRLKGGISPVAFMARRGITVAIGTDSNSINEDEDLLMEMRLAHRLHRPPGVSSPSLTSHQVLKMATVNGAKATMFDDVGALEKGKRADAVLVRLEGLVEPYLDPNMSIVDALVYRAKASDVDTVVIGGRPVLKGGRFVNIDEASVVQELKKSLDRPYTRSEQERISTAKELIPYVQRFYDSWEIGEAQPFYGYNSRT
;
A
#
# COMPACT_ATOMS: atom_id res chain seq x y z
N ASP A 1 22.92 -12.05 4.88
CA ASP A 1 22.39 -11.85 6.24
C ASP A 1 21.65 -13.07 6.78
N ASP A 2 20.82 -13.75 5.99
CA ASP A 2 20.07 -14.95 6.42
C ASP A 2 20.93 -16.05 7.06
N GLU A 3 22.02 -16.48 6.40
CA GLU A 3 22.89 -17.52 6.96
C GLU A 3 23.54 -17.10 8.28
N LYS A 4 23.98 -15.84 8.36
CA LYS A 4 24.54 -15.26 9.58
C LYS A 4 23.50 -15.22 10.69
N PHE A 5 22.28 -14.80 10.38
CA PHE A 5 21.17 -14.77 11.35
C PHE A 5 20.82 -16.18 11.83
N LEU A 6 20.63 -17.14 10.91
CA LEU A 6 20.35 -18.55 11.24
C LEU A 6 21.44 -19.16 12.12
N SER A 7 22.72 -18.86 11.87
CA SER A 7 23.84 -19.33 12.69
C SER A 7 23.84 -18.77 14.12
N SER A 8 23.10 -17.70 14.39
CA SER A 8 22.95 -17.09 15.72
C SER A 8 21.83 -17.70 16.56
N LEU A 9 20.99 -18.57 15.95
CA LEU A 9 19.85 -19.19 16.61
C LEU A 9 20.24 -20.54 17.25
N PRO A 10 19.51 -21.00 18.27
CA PRO A 10 19.55 -22.40 18.70
C PRO A 10 19.30 -23.34 17.52
N ALA A 11 20.00 -24.47 17.47
CA ALA A 11 20.01 -25.36 16.29
C ALA A 11 18.60 -25.86 15.88
N ASP A 12 17.73 -26.14 16.85
CA ASP A 12 16.35 -26.56 16.62
C ASP A 12 15.51 -25.43 16.00
N LEU A 13 15.66 -24.21 16.53
CA LEU A 13 14.97 -23.01 16.03
C LEU A 13 15.47 -22.64 14.63
N ALA A 14 16.79 -22.69 14.41
CA ALA A 14 17.39 -22.46 13.09
C ALA A 14 16.83 -23.42 12.04
N THR A 15 16.68 -24.70 12.38
CA THR A 15 16.12 -25.72 11.49
C THR A 15 14.66 -25.41 11.14
N ARG A 16 13.84 -25.07 12.14
CA ARG A 16 12.43 -24.69 11.93
C ARG A 16 12.31 -23.43 11.07
N VAL A 17 13.06 -22.38 11.37
CA VAL A 17 13.05 -21.12 10.60
C VAL A 17 13.49 -21.35 9.16
N LYS A 18 14.55 -22.14 8.94
CA LYS A 18 15.01 -22.49 7.60
C LYS A 18 13.92 -23.18 6.78
N ALA A 19 13.22 -24.16 7.37
CA ALA A 19 12.11 -24.83 6.71
C ALA A 19 10.96 -23.87 6.35
N LEU A 20 10.68 -22.87 7.20
CA LEU A 20 9.68 -21.83 6.91
C LEU A 20 10.10 -20.93 5.73
N LEU A 21 11.38 -20.53 5.68
CA LEU A 21 11.91 -19.70 4.60
C LEU A 21 11.94 -20.44 3.25
N GLU A 22 12.19 -21.76 3.27
CA GLU A 22 12.23 -22.58 2.05
C GLU A 22 10.84 -22.94 1.54
N GLY A 23 9.88 -23.22 2.43
CA GLY A 23 8.53 -23.68 2.07
C GLY A 23 7.65 -22.67 1.32
N GLY A 24 8.08 -21.40 1.23
CA GLY A 24 7.35 -20.33 0.52
C GLY A 24 8.03 -19.84 -0.77
N ARG A 25 9.14 -20.46 -1.20
CA ARG A 25 9.88 -19.99 -2.38
C ARG A 25 9.21 -20.45 -3.67
N ILE A 26 8.89 -19.48 -4.52
CA ILE A 26 8.46 -19.67 -5.91
C ILE A 26 9.66 -19.36 -6.79
N THR A 27 9.94 -20.19 -7.79
CA THR A 27 11.04 -19.91 -8.73
C THR A 27 10.61 -18.79 -9.70
N PRO A 28 11.55 -18.00 -10.25
CA PRO A 28 11.23 -17.00 -11.27
C PRO A 28 10.39 -17.56 -12.41
N GLU A 29 10.70 -18.78 -12.90
CA GLU A 29 9.99 -19.43 -13.99
C GLU A 29 8.52 -19.68 -13.63
N LEU A 30 8.26 -20.21 -12.43
CA LEU A 30 6.90 -20.45 -11.96
C LEU A 30 6.15 -19.13 -11.73
N TYR A 31 6.83 -18.11 -11.19
CA TYR A 31 6.25 -16.78 -10.99
C TYR A 31 5.77 -16.18 -12.32
N PHE A 32 6.63 -16.17 -13.34
CA PHE A 32 6.27 -15.60 -14.65
C PHE A 32 5.24 -16.46 -15.39
N ALA A 33 5.26 -17.78 -15.25
CA ALA A 33 4.22 -18.65 -15.80
C ALA A 33 2.83 -18.33 -15.19
N ILE A 34 2.74 -18.20 -13.86
CA ILE A 34 1.49 -17.81 -13.18
C ILE A 34 1.06 -16.41 -13.61
N PHE A 35 2.01 -15.46 -13.66
CA PHE A 35 1.72 -14.10 -14.09
C PHE A 35 1.17 -14.05 -15.52
N GLU A 36 1.79 -14.76 -16.47
CA GLU A 36 1.34 -14.81 -17.86
C GLU A 36 -0.06 -15.42 -18.00
N GLU A 37 -0.33 -16.50 -17.27
CA GLU A 37 -1.66 -17.13 -17.23
C GLU A 37 -2.72 -16.16 -16.70
N LEU A 38 -2.49 -15.56 -15.52
CA LEU A 38 -3.41 -14.60 -14.92
C LEU A 38 -3.61 -13.36 -15.80
N HIS A 39 -2.53 -12.85 -16.41
CA HIS A 39 -2.60 -11.69 -17.29
C HIS A 39 -3.40 -12.00 -18.58
N ARG A 40 -3.27 -13.20 -19.14
CA ARG A 40 -4.09 -13.65 -20.28
C ARG A 40 -5.57 -13.75 -19.89
N GLU A 41 -5.89 -14.45 -18.80
CA GLU A 41 -7.27 -14.61 -18.32
C GLU A 41 -7.92 -13.26 -18.01
N ALA A 42 -7.17 -12.34 -17.37
CA ALA A 42 -7.65 -11.01 -17.07
C ALA A 42 -8.09 -10.25 -18.34
N ARG A 43 -7.37 -10.42 -19.46
CA ARG A 43 -7.69 -9.77 -20.74
C ARG A 43 -8.85 -10.43 -21.48
N GLU A 44 -8.95 -11.75 -21.44
CA GLU A 44 -9.93 -12.51 -22.23
C GLU A 44 -11.31 -12.58 -21.53
N ASP A 45 -11.34 -12.76 -20.21
CA ASP A 45 -12.57 -13.20 -19.51
C ASP A 45 -13.18 -12.19 -18.54
N THR A 46 -12.49 -11.09 -18.20
CA THR A 46 -12.98 -10.17 -17.16
C THR A 46 -13.73 -8.95 -17.70
N GLY A 47 -13.81 -8.80 -19.02
CA GLY A 47 -14.32 -7.58 -19.66
C GLY A 47 -13.49 -6.35 -19.26
N HIS A 48 -12.16 -6.52 -19.20
CA HIS A 48 -11.18 -5.51 -18.79
C HIS A 48 -11.38 -4.93 -17.38
N ARG A 49 -12.01 -5.68 -16.46
CA ARG A 49 -12.20 -5.27 -15.05
C ARG A 49 -11.03 -5.59 -14.15
N VAL A 50 -10.07 -6.38 -14.63
CA VAL A 50 -8.92 -6.84 -13.87
C VAL A 50 -7.65 -6.45 -14.62
N ASN A 51 -6.72 -5.83 -13.90
CA ASN A 51 -5.33 -5.65 -14.32
C ASN A 51 -4.45 -6.51 -13.42
N VAL A 52 -3.49 -7.22 -14.02
CA VAL A 52 -2.50 -8.03 -13.30
C VAL A 52 -1.16 -7.32 -13.41
N LEU A 53 -0.63 -6.85 -12.28
CA LEU A 53 0.63 -6.14 -12.18
C LEU A 53 1.74 -7.09 -11.73
N ILE A 54 2.98 -6.75 -12.09
CA ILE A 54 4.16 -7.42 -11.53
C ILE A 54 4.46 -6.83 -10.15
N ALA A 55 4.82 -7.68 -9.20
CA ALA A 55 4.92 -7.30 -7.80
C ALA A 55 6.13 -7.93 -7.09
N PRO A 56 7.35 -7.39 -7.27
CA PRO A 56 8.46 -7.72 -6.38
C PRO A 56 8.12 -7.31 -4.95
N THR A 57 8.52 -8.13 -3.98
CA THR A 57 8.21 -7.86 -2.57
C THR A 57 8.90 -6.58 -2.08
N ASN A 58 10.22 -6.44 -2.32
CA ASN A 58 11.02 -5.27 -1.95
C ASN A 58 12.37 -5.33 -2.69
N ALA A 59 13.02 -4.20 -2.93
CA ALA A 59 14.29 -4.13 -3.65
C ALA A 59 15.39 -5.04 -3.05
N HIS A 60 15.52 -5.06 -1.72
CA HIS A 60 16.57 -5.81 -1.03
C HIS A 60 16.26 -7.30 -0.76
N TRP A 61 15.06 -7.76 -1.13
CA TRP A 61 14.66 -9.17 -1.04
C TRP A 61 14.55 -9.84 -2.42
N THR A 62 14.78 -9.07 -3.48
CA THR A 62 14.67 -9.53 -4.86
C THR A 62 16.03 -9.29 -5.53
N PRO A 63 16.72 -10.33 -6.04
CA PRO A 63 17.99 -10.16 -6.74
C PRO A 63 17.85 -9.21 -7.94
N ASP A 64 18.92 -8.48 -8.26
CA ASP A 64 18.93 -7.48 -9.33
C ASP A 64 18.56 -8.11 -10.69
N GLU A 65 19.01 -9.33 -10.96
CA GLU A 65 18.69 -10.05 -12.20
C GLU A 65 17.19 -10.31 -12.31
N LEU A 66 16.53 -10.62 -11.20
CA LEU A 66 15.08 -10.85 -11.16
C LEU A 66 14.32 -9.51 -11.28
N LEU A 67 14.80 -8.43 -10.67
CA LEU A 67 14.23 -7.09 -10.85
C LEU A 67 14.31 -6.64 -12.33
N LEU A 68 15.43 -6.86 -12.99
CA LEU A 68 15.61 -6.56 -14.41
C LEU A 68 14.67 -7.40 -15.29
N GLN A 69 14.54 -8.70 -15.01
CA GLN A 69 13.59 -9.56 -15.71
C GLN A 69 12.15 -9.09 -15.49
N MET A 70 11.76 -8.74 -14.25
CA MET A 70 10.45 -8.19 -13.95
C MET A 70 10.16 -6.89 -14.72
N ARG A 71 11.15 -6.00 -14.87
CA ARG A 71 11.04 -4.77 -15.68
C ARG A 71 10.89 -5.06 -17.17
N GLU A 72 11.62 -6.04 -17.70
CA GLU A 72 11.46 -6.50 -19.08
C GLU A 72 10.05 -7.05 -19.32
N GLU A 73 9.57 -7.90 -18.42
CA GLU A 73 8.25 -8.51 -18.49
C GLU A 73 7.10 -7.49 -18.37
N ALA A 74 7.22 -6.51 -17.47
CA ALA A 74 6.26 -5.41 -17.36
C ALA A 74 6.13 -4.66 -18.70
N THR A 75 7.27 -4.43 -19.37
CA THR A 75 7.33 -3.79 -20.69
C THR A 75 6.71 -4.67 -21.77
N ARG A 76 7.07 -5.97 -21.80
CA ARG A 76 6.56 -6.96 -22.77
C ARG A 76 5.05 -7.07 -22.73
N PHE A 77 4.48 -7.18 -21.52
CA PHE A 77 3.05 -7.32 -21.32
C PHE A 77 2.29 -6.00 -21.25
N ARG A 78 3.00 -4.86 -21.22
CA ARG A 78 2.43 -3.51 -21.04
C ARG A 78 1.59 -3.43 -19.77
N THR A 79 2.12 -3.94 -18.67
CA THR A 79 1.53 -3.84 -17.34
C THR A 79 2.37 -2.96 -16.42
N GLY A 80 1.82 -2.61 -15.27
CA GLY A 80 2.53 -1.87 -14.24
C GLY A 80 3.28 -2.77 -13.25
N ILE A 81 4.06 -2.12 -12.41
CA ILE A 81 4.78 -2.72 -11.30
C ILE A 81 4.30 -2.11 -9.99
N HIS A 82 4.05 -2.94 -8.98
CA HIS A 82 3.76 -2.51 -7.61
C HIS A 82 4.76 -3.11 -6.63
N ILE A 83 5.51 -2.29 -5.90
CA ILE A 83 6.59 -2.74 -5.01
C ILE A 83 6.51 -2.07 -3.65
N HIS A 84 6.76 -2.81 -2.57
CA HIS A 84 6.93 -2.20 -1.24
C HIS A 84 8.33 -1.61 -1.14
N LEU A 85 8.43 -0.34 -0.73
CA LEU A 85 9.73 0.32 -0.69
C LEU A 85 9.86 1.29 0.49
N VAL A 86 10.98 1.15 1.22
CA VAL A 86 11.40 2.00 2.35
C VAL A 86 10.27 2.32 3.33
N GLU A 87 9.48 1.30 3.65
CA GLU A 87 8.44 1.34 4.68
C GLU A 87 9.02 1.59 6.07
N THR A 88 10.22 1.05 6.34
CA THR A 88 10.87 1.14 7.65
C THR A 88 12.29 1.70 7.54
N ALA A 89 12.81 2.19 8.68
CA ALA A 89 14.19 2.65 8.79
C ALA A 89 15.19 1.54 8.47
N PHE A 90 14.85 0.29 8.83
CA PHE A 90 15.68 -0.88 8.54
C PHE A 90 15.78 -1.15 7.05
N GLN A 91 14.70 -1.02 6.29
CA GLN A 91 14.76 -1.16 4.82
C GLN A 91 15.64 -0.07 4.19
N LYS A 92 15.56 1.17 4.67
CA LYS A 92 16.48 2.25 4.24
C LYS A 92 17.94 1.89 4.55
N LYS A 93 18.22 1.44 5.77
CA LYS A 93 19.57 1.04 6.20
C LYS A 93 20.08 -0.19 5.43
N ALA A 94 19.20 -1.13 5.08
CA ALA A 94 19.53 -2.30 4.27
C ALA A 94 20.08 -1.86 2.91
N GLY A 95 19.40 -0.93 2.24
CA GLY A 95 19.90 -0.36 0.98
C GLY A 95 21.29 0.25 1.13
N LEU A 96 21.50 1.10 2.15
CA LEU A 96 22.80 1.73 2.37
C LEU A 96 23.91 0.70 2.62
N ARG A 97 23.61 -0.43 3.26
CA ARG A 97 24.56 -1.51 3.54
C ARG A 97 24.86 -2.38 2.33
N LEU A 98 23.84 -2.66 1.50
CA LEU A 98 23.94 -3.59 0.38
C LEU A 98 24.43 -2.90 -0.90
N TYR A 99 23.99 -1.66 -1.13
CA TYR A 99 24.19 -0.93 -2.38
C TYR A 99 25.06 0.32 -2.21
N GLY A 100 25.30 0.76 -0.97
CA GLY A 100 25.96 2.05 -0.69
C GLY A 100 25.04 3.27 -0.90
N GLU A 101 23.81 3.05 -1.34
CA GLU A 101 22.80 4.07 -1.62
C GLU A 101 21.39 3.64 -1.13
N THR A 102 20.37 4.48 -1.31
CA THR A 102 19.02 4.10 -0.87
C THR A 102 18.43 3.03 -1.80
N PRO A 103 17.47 2.21 -1.32
CA PRO A 103 16.79 1.26 -2.19
C PRO A 103 16.14 1.92 -3.42
N LEU A 104 15.63 3.15 -3.30
CA LEU A 104 15.08 3.86 -4.45
C LEU A 104 16.16 4.26 -5.46
N GLN A 105 17.30 4.78 -5.01
CA GLN A 105 18.41 5.14 -5.90
C GLN A 105 18.98 3.92 -6.62
N HIS A 106 19.08 2.78 -5.92
CA HIS A 106 19.47 1.51 -6.53
C HIS A 106 18.52 1.09 -7.66
N LEU A 107 17.21 1.16 -7.43
CA LEU A 107 16.21 0.90 -8.49
C LEU A 107 16.33 1.89 -9.66
N ASP A 108 16.71 3.14 -9.42
CA ASP A 108 16.98 4.11 -10.49
C ASP A 108 18.22 3.73 -11.31
N THR A 109 19.30 3.32 -10.64
CA THR A 109 20.54 2.84 -11.27
C THR A 109 20.28 1.62 -12.17
N LEU A 110 19.38 0.73 -11.78
CA LEU A 110 18.95 -0.42 -12.58
C LEU A 110 18.04 -0.05 -13.77
N GLY A 111 17.58 1.20 -13.87
CA GLY A 111 16.58 1.61 -14.86
C GLY A 111 15.19 1.02 -14.61
N PHE A 112 14.89 0.66 -13.35
CA PHE A 112 13.65 -0.01 -12.97
C PHE A 112 12.45 0.96 -12.89
N LEU A 113 12.72 2.21 -12.52
CA LEU A 113 11.70 3.22 -12.20
C LEU A 113 11.09 3.86 -13.46
N GLY A 114 9.77 4.11 -13.40
CA GLY A 114 9.01 4.74 -14.47
C GLY A 114 7.58 5.11 -14.04
N PRO A 115 6.79 5.70 -14.96
CA PRO A 115 5.41 6.11 -14.68
C PRO A 115 4.43 4.95 -14.49
N ASP A 116 4.84 3.74 -14.84
CA ASP A 116 4.13 2.48 -14.64
C ASP A 116 4.53 1.76 -13.33
N VAL A 117 5.37 2.40 -12.50
CA VAL A 117 5.80 1.88 -11.20
C VAL A 117 5.07 2.60 -10.08
N SER A 118 4.44 1.82 -9.20
CA SER A 118 3.84 2.30 -7.96
C SER A 118 4.58 1.74 -6.74
N LEU A 119 4.89 2.61 -5.77
CA LEU A 119 5.60 2.25 -4.54
C LEU A 119 4.63 2.27 -3.36
N ALA A 120 4.49 1.17 -2.65
CA ALA A 120 3.81 1.17 -1.36
C ALA A 120 4.68 1.84 -0.28
N HIS A 121 4.02 2.58 0.62
CA HIS A 121 4.57 3.22 1.82
C HIS A 121 5.44 4.46 1.58
N GLY A 122 6.67 4.28 1.07
CA GLY A 122 7.63 5.38 0.87
C GLY A 122 7.89 6.22 2.13
N VAL A 123 7.95 5.59 3.31
CA VAL A 123 8.00 6.31 4.60
C VAL A 123 9.37 6.95 4.85
N TRP A 124 10.43 6.20 4.55
CA TRP A 124 11.81 6.57 4.87
C TRP A 124 12.61 7.12 3.68
N LEU A 125 11.92 7.56 2.62
CA LEU A 125 12.51 8.30 1.49
C LEU A 125 13.26 9.54 1.99
N ASN A 126 14.38 9.87 1.37
CA ASN A 126 15.06 11.15 1.57
C ASN A 126 14.68 12.16 0.48
N ALA A 127 15.20 13.39 0.56
CA ALA A 127 14.90 14.43 -0.43
C ALA A 127 15.34 14.06 -1.86
N LYS A 128 16.54 13.46 -2.03
CA LYS A 128 17.03 13.01 -3.35
C LYS A 128 16.16 11.89 -3.93
N ASP A 129 15.68 10.98 -3.09
CA ASP A 129 14.75 9.93 -3.48
C ASP A 129 13.46 10.53 -4.05
N ILE A 130 12.94 11.57 -3.39
CA ILE A 130 11.74 12.28 -3.84
C ILE A 130 11.97 12.99 -5.19
N GLU A 131 13.13 13.63 -5.40
CA GLU A 131 13.44 14.23 -6.72
C GLU A 131 13.48 13.16 -7.82
N VAL A 132 14.14 12.03 -7.58
CA VAL A 132 14.18 10.91 -8.53
C VAL A 132 12.77 10.41 -8.85
N MET A 133 11.91 10.24 -7.84
CA MET A 133 10.52 9.83 -8.08
C MET A 133 9.76 10.83 -8.95
N ALA A 134 9.96 12.13 -8.74
CA ALA A 134 9.34 13.17 -9.55
C ALA A 134 9.84 13.12 -11.00
N ASP A 135 11.15 13.00 -11.20
CA ASP A 135 11.77 12.94 -12.53
C ASP A 135 11.36 11.70 -13.33
N ARG A 136 11.19 10.55 -12.66
CA ARG A 136 10.78 9.29 -13.28
C ARG A 136 9.28 9.12 -13.41
N GLY A 137 8.49 10.00 -12.79
CA GLY A 137 7.03 9.92 -12.78
C GLY A 137 6.48 8.78 -11.92
N VAL A 138 7.26 8.27 -10.97
CA VAL A 138 6.86 7.16 -10.09
C VAL A 138 5.64 7.54 -9.24
N ILE A 139 4.74 6.59 -9.05
CA ILE A 139 3.52 6.77 -8.26
C ILE A 139 3.78 6.30 -6.83
N LEU A 140 3.33 7.06 -5.83
CA LEU A 140 3.32 6.61 -4.43
C LEU A 140 1.93 6.09 -4.06
N CYS A 141 1.82 4.88 -3.52
CA CYS A 141 0.65 4.40 -2.79
C CYS A 141 0.85 4.65 -1.30
N HIS A 142 0.13 5.63 -0.75
CA HIS A 142 0.22 6.00 0.65
C HIS A 142 -0.73 5.15 1.50
N ASN A 143 -0.17 4.44 2.48
CA ASN A 143 -0.91 3.59 3.42
C ASN A 143 -0.86 4.17 4.85
N PRO A 144 -1.56 5.29 5.15
CA PRO A 144 -1.35 6.04 6.39
C PRO A 144 -1.65 5.22 7.64
N SER A 145 -2.78 4.52 7.69
CA SER A 145 -3.15 3.73 8.86
C SER A 145 -2.19 2.59 9.13
N SER A 146 -1.83 1.82 8.10
CA SER A 146 -0.88 0.72 8.24
C SER A 146 0.49 1.22 8.73
N ASN A 147 1.00 2.30 8.14
CA ASN A 147 2.27 2.87 8.57
C ASN A 147 2.25 3.28 10.05
N LEU A 148 1.11 3.74 10.58
CA LEU A 148 0.97 4.04 12.01
C LEU A 148 0.82 2.77 12.86
N ARG A 149 -0.04 1.84 12.46
CA ARG A 149 -0.30 0.58 13.18
C ARG A 149 0.97 -0.27 13.30
N LEU A 150 1.72 -0.40 12.22
CA LEU A 150 2.97 -1.15 12.14
C LEU A 150 4.18 -0.35 12.64
N LYS A 151 3.98 0.90 13.08
CA LYS A 151 5.04 1.80 13.58
C LYS A 151 6.13 2.09 12.53
N GLY A 152 5.78 2.03 11.25
CA GLY A 152 6.66 2.38 10.13
C GLY A 152 7.00 3.86 10.09
N GLY A 153 6.06 4.74 10.46
CA GLY A 153 6.25 6.19 10.54
C GLY A 153 5.26 6.97 9.67
N ILE A 154 5.65 8.16 9.21
CA ILE A 154 4.79 9.04 8.40
C ILE A 154 5.49 9.37 7.09
N SER A 155 4.94 8.91 5.97
CA SER A 155 5.44 9.21 4.63
C SER A 155 5.30 10.70 4.28
N PRO A 156 6.29 11.36 3.64
CA PRO A 156 6.28 12.80 3.37
C PRO A 156 5.38 13.23 2.20
N VAL A 157 4.13 12.74 2.17
CA VAL A 157 3.17 12.90 1.08
C VAL A 157 2.89 14.35 0.70
N ALA A 158 2.71 15.26 1.67
CA ALA A 158 2.45 16.66 1.33
C ALA A 158 3.65 17.31 0.62
N PHE A 159 4.87 16.88 0.94
CA PHE A 159 6.07 17.33 0.22
C PHE A 159 6.13 16.73 -1.18
N MET A 160 5.90 15.41 -1.31
CA MET A 160 5.88 14.71 -2.59
C MET A 160 4.83 15.28 -3.56
N ALA A 161 3.60 15.51 -3.08
CA ALA A 161 2.53 16.07 -3.89
C ALA A 161 2.86 17.48 -4.42
N ARG A 162 3.57 18.31 -3.63
CA ARG A 162 4.03 19.64 -4.09
C ARG A 162 5.14 19.57 -5.15
N ARG A 163 5.87 18.46 -5.23
CA ARG A 163 6.83 18.19 -6.30
C ARG A 163 6.21 17.51 -7.53
N GLY A 164 4.89 17.40 -7.57
CA GLY A 164 4.18 16.85 -8.73
C GLY A 164 4.11 15.32 -8.77
N ILE A 165 4.59 14.63 -7.73
CA ILE A 165 4.47 13.18 -7.63
C ILE A 165 2.99 12.81 -7.53
N THR A 166 2.58 11.80 -8.32
CA THR A 166 1.24 11.23 -8.20
C THR A 166 1.17 10.39 -6.94
N VAL A 167 0.27 10.74 -6.03
CA VAL A 167 0.05 9.97 -4.79
C VAL A 167 -1.35 9.37 -4.79
N ALA A 168 -1.45 8.06 -4.59
CA ALA A 168 -2.67 7.31 -4.34
C ALA A 168 -2.81 6.97 -2.85
N ILE A 169 -3.98 6.47 -2.43
CA ILE A 169 -4.22 5.97 -1.06
C ILE A 169 -4.52 4.47 -1.13
N GLY A 170 -3.92 3.71 -0.23
CA GLY A 170 -4.20 2.30 -0.01
C GLY A 170 -4.45 1.99 1.47
N THR A 171 -5.07 0.86 1.73
CA THR A 171 -5.41 0.37 3.09
C THR A 171 -4.39 -0.63 3.64
N ASP A 172 -3.65 -1.30 2.75
CA ASP A 172 -2.57 -2.25 3.06
C ASP A 172 -2.99 -3.48 3.89
N SER A 173 -4.31 -3.68 4.04
CA SER A 173 -4.94 -4.72 4.88
C SER A 173 -4.44 -4.78 6.33
N ASN A 174 -3.89 -3.66 6.80
CA ASN A 174 -3.36 -3.46 8.14
C ASN A 174 -3.85 -2.11 8.66
N SER A 175 -5.10 -1.76 8.38
CA SER A 175 -5.66 -0.48 8.83
C SER A 175 -5.73 -0.41 10.36
N ILE A 176 -5.79 0.81 10.90
CA ILE A 176 -5.74 1.07 12.34
C ILE A 176 -6.99 0.58 13.08
N ASN A 177 -8.08 0.37 12.35
CA ASN A 177 -9.35 -0.12 12.87
C ASN A 177 -9.62 -1.60 12.56
N GLU A 178 -8.68 -2.31 11.90
CA GLU A 178 -8.90 -3.67 11.38
C GLU A 178 -10.11 -3.74 10.40
N ASP A 179 -10.31 -2.68 9.61
CA ASP A 179 -11.33 -2.56 8.57
C ASP A 179 -10.71 -2.16 7.21
N GLU A 180 -11.53 -2.04 6.17
CA GLU A 180 -11.12 -1.60 4.83
C GLU A 180 -11.84 -0.28 4.46
N ASP A 181 -11.87 0.69 5.39
CA ASP A 181 -12.55 1.98 5.21
C ASP A 181 -11.67 3.06 4.55
N LEU A 182 -11.80 3.21 3.23
CA LEU A 182 -11.07 4.21 2.46
C LEU A 182 -11.46 5.67 2.81
N LEU A 183 -12.67 5.94 3.32
CA LEU A 183 -13.08 7.28 3.77
C LEU A 183 -12.32 7.66 5.04
N MET A 184 -12.09 6.70 5.93
CA MET A 184 -11.22 6.87 7.09
C MET A 184 -9.77 7.11 6.67
N GLU A 185 -9.24 6.33 5.71
CA GLU A 185 -7.88 6.55 5.18
C GLU A 185 -7.71 7.95 4.55
N MET A 186 -8.69 8.42 3.78
CA MET A 186 -8.71 9.79 3.24
C MET A 186 -8.63 10.83 4.35
N ARG A 187 -9.45 10.68 5.39
CA ARG A 187 -9.43 11.60 6.53
C ARG A 187 -8.10 11.56 7.26
N LEU A 188 -7.55 10.38 7.49
CA LEU A 188 -6.26 10.22 8.16
C LEU A 188 -5.15 10.84 7.33
N ALA A 189 -5.06 10.56 6.02
CA ALA A 189 -4.11 11.19 5.12
C ALA A 189 -4.21 12.72 5.18
N HIS A 190 -5.42 13.28 5.16
CA HIS A 190 -5.62 14.72 5.27
C HIS A 190 -5.09 15.28 6.60
N ARG A 191 -5.33 14.61 7.74
CA ARG A 191 -4.95 15.11 9.08
C ARG A 191 -3.48 14.88 9.40
N LEU A 192 -2.92 13.77 8.94
CA LEU A 192 -1.54 13.35 9.19
C LEU A 192 -0.50 14.20 8.46
N HIS A 193 -0.92 15.04 7.51
CA HIS A 193 -0.03 15.91 6.73
C HIS A 193 -0.35 17.40 6.97
N ARG A 194 -0.65 17.76 8.22
CA ARG A 194 -0.94 19.14 8.68
C ARG A 194 0.01 19.54 9.81
N PRO A 195 1.22 20.00 9.49
CA PRO A 195 2.14 20.45 10.53
C PRO A 195 1.57 21.66 11.29
N PRO A 196 1.87 21.83 12.59
CA PRO A 196 1.46 23.01 13.35
C PRO A 196 1.90 24.31 12.66
N GLY A 197 1.06 25.35 12.70
CA GLY A 197 1.35 26.66 12.13
C GLY A 197 0.27 27.15 11.17
N VAL A 198 -0.08 28.44 11.27
CA VAL A 198 -1.18 29.04 10.49
C VAL A 198 -0.92 29.00 8.97
N SER A 199 0.34 29.09 8.56
CA SER A 199 0.76 29.07 7.15
C SER A 199 1.37 27.73 6.73
N SER A 200 1.28 26.70 7.59
CA SER A 200 1.88 25.40 7.31
C SER A 200 1.16 24.74 6.12
N PRO A 201 1.89 24.32 5.08
CA PRO A 201 1.27 23.77 3.89
C PRO A 201 0.64 22.42 4.21
N SER A 202 -0.58 22.19 3.70
CA SER A 202 -1.31 20.94 3.87
C SER A 202 -1.96 20.48 2.58
N LEU A 203 -2.31 19.20 2.51
CA LEU A 203 -3.17 18.68 1.46
C LEU A 203 -4.58 19.30 1.58
N THR A 204 -5.19 19.66 0.45
CA THR A 204 -6.61 20.04 0.40
C THR A 204 -7.49 18.79 0.33
N SER A 205 -8.76 18.88 0.71
CA SER A 205 -9.71 17.76 0.60
C SER A 205 -9.90 17.29 -0.84
N HIS A 206 -9.79 18.21 -1.81
CA HIS A 206 -9.85 17.88 -3.25
C HIS A 206 -8.61 17.09 -3.70
N GLN A 207 -7.42 17.45 -3.19
CA GLN A 207 -6.21 16.66 -3.45
C GLN A 207 -6.37 15.25 -2.87
N VAL A 208 -6.88 15.12 -1.65
CA VAL A 208 -7.10 13.82 -1.00
C VAL A 208 -8.15 12.97 -1.74
N LEU A 209 -9.26 13.56 -2.17
CA LEU A 209 -10.24 12.86 -3.01
C LEU A 209 -9.61 12.40 -4.33
N LYS A 210 -8.79 13.23 -4.96
CA LYS A 210 -8.04 12.85 -6.17
C LYS A 210 -7.05 11.72 -5.91
N MET A 211 -6.41 11.70 -4.74
CA MET A 211 -5.52 10.60 -4.33
C MET A 211 -6.29 9.27 -4.24
N ALA A 212 -7.50 9.27 -3.68
CA ALA A 212 -8.35 8.09 -3.53
C ALA A 212 -9.10 7.66 -4.81
N THR A 213 -9.06 8.46 -5.89
CA THR A 213 -9.83 8.20 -7.11
C THR A 213 -8.94 8.22 -8.36
N VAL A 214 -8.73 9.38 -8.96
CA VAL A 214 -7.94 9.55 -10.21
C VAL A 214 -6.54 8.98 -10.08
N ASN A 215 -5.86 9.23 -8.96
CA ASN A 215 -4.50 8.73 -8.77
C ASN A 215 -4.49 7.24 -8.42
N GLY A 216 -5.52 6.73 -7.73
CA GLY A 216 -5.70 5.29 -7.50
C GLY A 216 -5.88 4.51 -8.81
N ALA A 217 -6.65 5.06 -9.76
CA ALA A 217 -6.79 4.50 -11.11
C ALA A 217 -5.43 4.40 -11.82
N LYS A 218 -4.61 5.46 -11.75
CA LYS A 218 -3.26 5.45 -12.31
C LYS A 218 -2.36 4.40 -11.65
N ALA A 219 -2.37 4.32 -10.31
CA ALA A 219 -1.56 3.35 -9.56
C ALA A 219 -1.93 1.89 -9.88
N THR A 220 -3.16 1.65 -10.33
CA THR A 220 -3.70 0.34 -10.70
C THR A 220 -3.79 0.11 -12.21
N MET A 221 -3.14 0.97 -13.00
CA MET A 221 -3.06 0.89 -14.46
C MET A 221 -4.41 0.95 -15.20
N PHE A 222 -5.41 1.59 -14.60
CA PHE A 222 -6.67 1.90 -15.28
C PHE A 222 -6.67 3.34 -15.80
N ASP A 223 -7.08 3.50 -17.06
CA ASP A 223 -7.21 4.79 -17.74
C ASP A 223 -8.67 5.28 -17.83
N ASP A 224 -9.63 4.37 -17.73
CA ASP A 224 -11.05 4.59 -17.94
C ASP A 224 -11.90 4.60 -16.66
N VAL A 225 -11.27 4.70 -15.47
CA VAL A 225 -11.95 4.87 -14.18
C VAL A 225 -11.39 6.08 -13.39
N GLY A 226 -11.86 6.25 -12.15
CA GLY A 226 -11.36 7.27 -11.20
C GLY A 226 -11.91 8.68 -11.41
N ALA A 227 -12.68 8.94 -12.47
CA ALA A 227 -13.37 10.21 -12.69
C ALA A 227 -14.70 9.99 -13.42
N LEU A 228 -15.69 10.84 -13.13
CA LEU A 228 -16.97 10.87 -13.82
C LEU A 228 -16.88 11.77 -15.07
N GLU A 229 -16.31 11.23 -16.14
CA GLU A 229 -16.08 11.93 -17.40
C GLU A 229 -16.63 11.12 -18.58
N LYS A 230 -17.08 11.79 -19.64
CA LYS A 230 -17.57 11.11 -20.85
C LYS A 230 -16.47 10.22 -21.43
N GLY A 231 -16.79 8.95 -21.66
CA GLY A 231 -15.85 7.95 -22.19
C GLY A 231 -15.23 7.04 -21.12
N LYS A 232 -15.36 7.39 -19.84
CA LYS A 232 -14.96 6.52 -18.72
C LYS A 232 -16.09 5.57 -18.31
N ARG A 233 -15.75 4.49 -17.59
CA ARG A 233 -16.73 3.57 -17.01
C ARG A 233 -17.63 4.31 -16.03
N ALA A 234 -18.87 3.87 -15.94
CA ALA A 234 -19.83 4.35 -14.96
C ALA A 234 -19.56 3.71 -13.58
N ASP A 235 -18.41 4.02 -13.01
CA ASP A 235 -18.00 3.66 -11.66
C ASP A 235 -18.29 4.84 -10.74
N ALA A 236 -19.24 4.66 -9.81
CA ALA A 236 -19.73 5.75 -8.97
C ALA A 236 -20.11 5.28 -7.57
N VAL A 237 -19.96 6.16 -6.60
CA VAL A 237 -20.38 5.96 -5.22
C VAL A 237 -21.34 7.08 -4.83
N LEU A 238 -22.53 6.72 -4.38
CA LEU A 238 -23.52 7.64 -3.84
C LEU A 238 -23.41 7.60 -2.32
N VAL A 239 -23.24 8.77 -1.70
CA VAL A 239 -23.12 8.95 -0.26
C VAL A 239 -24.33 9.74 0.25
N ARG A 240 -24.96 9.29 1.34
CA ARG A 240 -26.09 9.98 1.97
C ARG A 240 -25.62 11.31 2.54
N LEU A 241 -26.17 12.40 2.01
CA LEU A 241 -25.80 13.75 2.44
C LEU A 241 -26.16 14.03 3.90
N GLU A 242 -27.25 13.45 4.41
CA GLU A 242 -27.73 13.68 5.78
C GLU A 242 -26.63 13.46 6.83
N GLY A 243 -25.88 12.35 6.75
CA GLY A 243 -24.76 12.05 7.66
C GLY A 243 -23.59 13.06 7.57
N LEU A 244 -23.46 13.74 6.43
CA LEU A 244 -22.42 14.74 6.18
C LEU A 244 -22.85 16.17 6.54
N VAL A 245 -24.16 16.44 6.64
CA VAL A 245 -24.67 17.80 6.89
C VAL A 245 -25.30 17.98 8.26
N GLU A 246 -25.81 16.93 8.91
CA GLU A 246 -26.51 17.04 10.21
C GLU A 246 -25.55 17.09 11.42
N PRO A 247 -25.83 17.88 12.48
CA PRO A 247 -27.01 18.74 12.65
C PRO A 247 -26.90 20.10 11.93
N TYR A 248 -25.71 20.42 11.41
CA TYR A 248 -25.44 21.65 10.66
C TYR A 248 -24.18 21.51 9.79
N LEU A 249 -24.22 22.10 8.59
CA LEU A 249 -23.07 22.36 7.74
C LEU A 249 -23.10 23.84 7.35
N ASP A 250 -21.97 24.52 7.52
CA ASP A 250 -21.82 25.89 7.03
C ASP A 250 -22.05 25.92 5.51
N PRO A 251 -22.95 26.78 4.98
CA PRO A 251 -23.19 26.89 3.53
C PRO A 251 -21.93 27.22 2.71
N ASN A 252 -20.88 27.78 3.33
CA ASN A 252 -19.62 28.09 2.68
C ASN A 252 -18.65 26.89 2.65
N MET A 253 -18.96 25.79 3.36
CA MET A 253 -18.12 24.60 3.37
C MET A 253 -18.37 23.76 2.12
N SER A 254 -17.31 23.40 1.41
CA SER A 254 -17.43 22.52 0.24
C SER A 254 -17.93 21.14 0.66
N ILE A 255 -18.76 20.52 -0.18
CA ILE A 255 -19.21 19.15 0.06
C ILE A 255 -18.04 18.15 0.04
N VAL A 256 -16.95 18.47 -0.68
CA VAL A 256 -15.74 17.64 -0.69
C VAL A 256 -15.01 17.72 0.66
N ASP A 257 -15.00 18.89 1.30
CA ASP A 257 -14.48 19.03 2.67
C ASP A 257 -15.36 18.23 3.63
N ALA A 258 -16.69 18.32 3.51
CA ALA A 258 -17.61 17.56 4.35
C ALA A 258 -17.41 16.05 4.19
N LEU A 259 -17.24 15.57 2.95
CA LEU A 259 -16.94 14.18 2.63
C LEU A 259 -15.65 13.72 3.35
N VAL A 260 -14.52 14.40 3.15
CA VAL A 260 -13.25 14.01 3.76
C VAL A 260 -13.29 14.10 5.29
N TYR A 261 -14.00 15.10 5.84
CA TYR A 261 -13.95 15.36 7.28
C TYR A 261 -14.95 14.52 8.08
N ARG A 262 -16.09 14.17 7.49
CA ARG A 262 -17.25 13.66 8.22
C ARG A 262 -17.73 12.29 7.76
N ALA A 263 -17.64 11.97 6.47
CA ALA A 263 -18.25 10.77 5.91
C ALA A 263 -17.67 9.48 6.49
N LYS A 264 -18.53 8.51 6.76
CA LYS A 264 -18.19 7.17 7.26
C LYS A 264 -18.58 6.13 6.21
N ALA A 265 -18.03 4.92 6.31
CA ALA A 265 -18.49 3.79 5.49
C ALA A 265 -20.01 3.59 5.56
N SER A 266 -20.63 3.83 6.72
CA SER A 266 -22.08 3.75 6.91
C SER A 266 -22.88 4.82 6.15
N ASP A 267 -22.26 5.83 5.57
CA ASP A 267 -22.95 6.84 4.76
C ASP A 267 -23.01 6.45 3.27
N VAL A 268 -22.25 5.43 2.87
CA VAL A 268 -22.30 4.87 1.52
C VAL A 268 -23.66 4.21 1.30
N ASP A 269 -24.38 4.69 0.28
CA ASP A 269 -25.70 4.18 -0.07
C ASP A 269 -25.65 3.19 -1.22
N THR A 270 -25.07 3.62 -2.33
CA THR A 270 -25.09 2.88 -3.58
C THR A 270 -23.69 2.90 -4.18
N VAL A 271 -23.22 1.73 -4.61
CA VAL A 271 -21.96 1.57 -5.35
C VAL A 271 -22.30 0.99 -6.71
N VAL A 272 -21.84 1.66 -7.75
CA VAL A 272 -22.04 1.29 -9.16
C VAL A 272 -20.68 0.96 -9.75
N ILE A 273 -20.57 -0.20 -10.41
CA ILE A 273 -19.36 -0.65 -11.12
C ILE A 273 -19.77 -1.00 -12.56
N GLY A 274 -19.19 -0.30 -13.53
CA GLY A 274 -19.49 -0.45 -14.95
C GLY A 274 -20.97 -0.23 -15.26
N GLY A 275 -21.62 0.72 -14.57
CA GLY A 275 -23.06 1.01 -14.71
C GLY A 275 -23.99 0.02 -14.00
N ARG A 276 -23.46 -0.98 -13.28
CA ARG A 276 -24.26 -1.96 -12.53
C ARG A 276 -24.17 -1.69 -11.04
N PRO A 277 -25.31 -1.52 -10.32
CA PRO A 277 -25.27 -1.39 -8.87
C PRO A 277 -24.84 -2.71 -8.23
N VAL A 278 -23.85 -2.65 -7.35
CA VAL A 278 -23.35 -3.78 -6.54
C VAL A 278 -23.71 -3.64 -5.05
N LEU A 279 -23.89 -2.38 -4.61
CA LEU A 279 -24.50 -2.01 -3.33
C LEU A 279 -25.64 -1.03 -3.64
N LYS A 280 -26.78 -1.14 -2.96
CA LYS A 280 -27.91 -0.21 -3.09
C LYS A 280 -28.66 -0.08 -1.77
N GLY A 281 -28.91 1.14 -1.32
CA GLY A 281 -29.55 1.39 -0.02
C GLY A 281 -28.76 0.82 1.17
N GLY A 282 -27.43 0.76 1.06
CA GLY A 282 -26.54 0.17 2.07
C GLY A 282 -26.58 -1.36 2.14
N ARG A 283 -27.13 -2.04 1.12
CA ARG A 283 -27.20 -3.52 1.06
C ARG A 283 -26.60 -4.04 -0.23
N PHE A 284 -25.90 -5.17 -0.16
CA PHE A 284 -25.35 -5.82 -1.36
C PHE A 284 -26.47 -6.32 -2.28
N VAL A 285 -26.28 -6.16 -3.59
CA VAL A 285 -27.30 -6.53 -4.59
C VAL A 285 -27.29 -8.03 -4.88
N ASN A 286 -26.10 -8.63 -4.96
CA ASN A 286 -25.90 -10.02 -5.38
C ASN A 286 -25.17 -10.88 -4.33
N ILE A 287 -25.03 -10.38 -3.09
CA ILE A 287 -24.32 -11.08 -2.02
C ILE A 287 -25.26 -11.19 -0.82
N ASP A 288 -25.48 -12.41 -0.34
CA ASP A 288 -26.06 -12.64 0.97
C ASP A 288 -24.96 -12.47 2.02
N GLU A 289 -24.87 -11.27 2.58
CA GLU A 289 -23.88 -10.90 3.57
C GLU A 289 -23.91 -11.84 4.79
N ALA A 290 -25.09 -12.20 5.27
CA ALA A 290 -25.23 -13.06 6.45
C ALA A 290 -24.69 -14.47 6.17
N SER A 291 -24.98 -15.02 4.98
CA SER A 291 -24.44 -16.30 4.53
C SER A 291 -22.91 -16.27 4.42
N VAL A 292 -22.34 -15.25 3.77
CA VAL A 292 -20.88 -15.10 3.63
C VAL A 292 -20.20 -14.97 4.99
N VAL A 293 -20.73 -14.14 5.89
CA VAL A 293 -20.19 -13.99 7.25
C VAL A 293 -20.24 -15.32 8.01
N GLN A 294 -21.30 -16.10 7.84
CA GLN A 294 -21.41 -17.40 8.49
C GLN A 294 -20.42 -18.43 7.93
N GLU A 295 -20.20 -18.42 6.61
CA GLU A 295 -19.19 -19.25 5.96
C GLU A 295 -17.77 -18.88 6.44
N LEU A 296 -17.45 -17.59 6.48
CA LEU A 296 -16.18 -17.08 7.00
C LEU A 296 -15.96 -17.51 8.45
N LYS A 297 -16.96 -17.34 9.32
CA LYS A 297 -16.89 -17.81 10.71
C LYS A 297 -16.58 -19.29 10.78
N LYS A 298 -17.29 -20.12 10.00
CA LYS A 298 -17.05 -21.57 9.98
C LYS A 298 -15.65 -21.93 9.48
N SER A 299 -15.15 -21.21 8.46
CA SER A 299 -13.81 -21.42 7.91
C SER A 299 -12.71 -21.04 8.91
N LEU A 300 -12.91 -19.95 9.66
CA LEU A 300 -11.93 -19.41 10.61
C LEU A 300 -12.00 -20.04 12.01
N ASP A 301 -13.16 -20.58 12.42
CA ASP A 301 -13.33 -21.26 13.71
C ASP A 301 -12.77 -22.69 13.72
N ARG A 302 -12.17 -23.13 12.62
CA ARG A 302 -11.45 -24.41 12.62
C ARG A 302 -10.24 -24.33 13.56
N PRO A 303 -9.89 -25.42 14.27
CA PRO A 303 -8.64 -25.48 14.98
C PRO A 303 -7.44 -25.23 14.05
N TYR A 304 -6.41 -24.54 14.55
CA TYR A 304 -5.14 -24.44 13.85
C TYR A 304 -4.58 -25.84 13.59
N THR A 305 -4.15 -26.09 12.36
CA THR A 305 -3.38 -27.27 12.00
C THR A 305 -2.07 -27.29 12.78
N ARG A 306 -1.46 -28.47 12.90
CA ARG A 306 -0.16 -28.61 13.55
C ARG A 306 0.89 -27.69 12.93
N SER A 307 0.92 -27.56 11.59
CA SER A 307 1.86 -26.68 10.90
C SER A 307 1.62 -25.20 11.23
N GLU A 308 0.37 -24.76 11.35
CA GLU A 308 0.05 -23.39 11.76
C GLU A 308 0.46 -23.10 13.21
N GLN A 309 0.21 -24.05 14.12
CA GLN A 309 0.65 -23.94 15.52
C GLN A 309 2.17 -23.87 15.63
N GLU A 310 2.88 -24.71 14.87
CA GLU A 310 4.34 -24.70 14.80
C GLU A 310 4.88 -23.38 14.23
N ARG A 311 4.25 -22.81 13.18
CA ARG A 311 4.57 -21.49 12.63
C ARG A 311 4.39 -20.38 13.66
N ILE A 312 3.25 -20.34 14.34
CA ILE A 312 2.95 -19.33 15.38
C ILE A 312 3.95 -19.44 16.53
N SER A 313 4.22 -20.65 17.01
CA SER A 313 5.18 -20.89 18.10
C SER A 313 6.59 -20.45 17.70
N THR A 314 7.03 -20.85 16.51
CA THR A 314 8.35 -20.49 15.96
C THR A 314 8.49 -18.97 15.80
N ALA A 315 7.47 -18.30 15.26
CA ALA A 315 7.48 -16.84 15.12
C ALA A 315 7.60 -16.12 16.47
N LYS A 316 6.85 -16.56 17.50
CA LYS A 316 6.92 -15.99 18.86
C LYS A 316 8.31 -16.17 19.48
N GLU A 317 8.89 -17.35 19.33
CA GLU A 317 10.22 -17.67 19.85
C GLU A 317 11.33 -16.88 19.13
N LEU A 318 11.11 -16.53 17.87
CA LEU A 318 12.07 -15.81 17.03
C LEU A 318 12.18 -14.31 17.38
N ILE A 319 11.12 -13.69 17.92
CA ILE A 319 11.05 -12.25 18.23
C ILE A 319 12.31 -11.70 18.93
N PRO A 320 12.77 -12.24 20.08
CA PRO A 320 13.93 -11.68 20.78
C PRO A 320 15.23 -11.77 19.97
N TYR A 321 15.36 -12.74 19.05
CA TYR A 321 16.53 -12.85 18.17
C TYR A 321 16.48 -11.82 17.05
N VAL A 322 15.31 -11.58 16.46
CA VAL A 322 15.10 -10.54 15.45
C VAL A 322 15.38 -9.16 16.05
N GLN A 323 14.91 -8.91 17.27
CA GLN A 323 15.19 -7.66 18.00
C GLN A 323 16.70 -7.46 18.15
N ARG A 324 17.43 -8.43 18.71
CA ARG A 324 18.90 -8.33 18.84
C ARG A 324 19.62 -8.15 17.51
N PHE A 325 19.15 -8.81 16.45
CA PHE A 325 19.73 -8.64 15.12
C PHE A 325 19.62 -7.19 14.66
N TYR A 326 18.46 -6.57 14.81
CA TYR A 326 18.23 -5.18 14.40
C TYR A 326 18.76 -4.14 15.39
N ASP A 327 18.90 -4.46 16.68
CA ASP A 327 19.55 -3.58 17.67
C ASP A 327 21.02 -3.31 17.30
N SER A 328 21.66 -4.24 16.58
CA SER A 328 23.02 -4.05 16.06
C SER A 328 23.08 -3.12 14.83
N TRP A 329 21.94 -2.72 14.28
CA TRP A 329 21.89 -1.82 13.12
C TRP A 329 21.80 -0.38 13.61
N GLU A 330 22.86 0.39 13.40
CA GLU A 330 22.86 1.82 13.67
C GLU A 330 21.95 2.57 12.66
N ILE A 331 20.74 2.89 13.09
CA ILE A 331 19.75 3.63 12.28
C ILE A 331 20.07 5.14 12.19
N GLY A 332 20.90 5.68 13.09
CA GLY A 332 21.28 7.10 13.11
C GLY A 332 20.13 8.04 13.51
N GLU A 333 20.43 9.31 13.71
CA GLU A 333 19.40 10.33 13.94
C GLU A 333 18.67 10.67 12.62
N ALA A 334 17.35 10.71 12.68
CA ALA A 334 16.52 11.09 11.55
C ALA A 334 16.08 12.56 11.67
N GLN A 335 16.16 13.30 10.57
CA GLN A 335 15.53 14.61 10.43
C GLN A 335 14.17 14.42 9.73
N PRO A 336 13.04 14.50 10.44
CA PRO A 336 11.74 14.23 9.84
C PRO A 336 11.29 15.37 8.92
N PHE A 337 10.53 15.03 7.88
CA PHE A 337 9.87 16.03 7.02
C PHE A 337 8.78 16.82 7.75
N TYR A 338 8.25 16.27 8.84
CA TYR A 338 7.22 16.89 9.67
C TYR A 338 7.73 17.09 11.10
N GLY A 339 7.65 18.33 11.59
CA GLY A 339 7.75 18.61 13.02
C GLY A 339 6.34 18.73 13.60
N TYR A 340 5.93 17.77 14.43
CA TYR A 340 4.61 17.80 15.09
C TYR A 340 4.65 18.32 16.52
N ASN A 341 5.78 18.14 17.18
CA ASN A 341 6.02 18.51 18.55
C ASN A 341 7.51 18.75 18.78
N SER A 342 7.81 19.40 19.90
CA SER A 342 9.17 19.63 20.38
C SER A 342 9.42 18.77 21.62
N ARG A 343 10.66 18.28 21.78
CA ARG A 343 11.17 17.73 23.04
C ARG A 343 11.95 18.76 23.86
N THR A 344 12.29 19.90 23.25
CA THR A 344 12.89 21.06 23.92
C THR A 344 11.81 22.02 24.38
#